data_AF-A0A0R3T6J1-F1
#
_entry.id   AF-A0A0R3T6J1-F1
#
_cell.length_a   1.000
_cell.length_b   1.000
_cell.length_c   1.000
_cell.angle_alpha   90.00
_cell.angle_beta   90.00
_cell.angle_gamma   90.00
#
_symmetry.space_group_name_H-M   'P 1'
#
loop_
_entity.id
_entity.type
_entity.pdbx_description
1 polymer ?
#
loop_
_entity_poly.entity_id
_entity_poly.type
_entity_poly.pdbx_seq_one_letter_code
_entity_poly.pdbx_strand_id
1 'polypeptide(L)'
;MFSQDLLYIVFLGTSIIAGCIVRSSRGDAKRFACLILGLSSAIIICGFEVWHAFILVGGFVIFNSLVAFRFIHFAVFLWGFSYLIFFHTAHFYGFSKPSPLTQMLHLFLTLKIVGVSFELHDTWAIINKIKSNNANNISDNSSNLRLKYKGIMTTSYDVVCYAFCYIGMLTGPYYTYRTFDDMLRGWPTKAPRLSSGPFLRRLQDVPFFAFLYLVGAYFIDFDVLHDPAFHEENLLYRLAYIAAIFFVYRMRLYFAWVMGECVCMSVGLGAYPAISRPVVGDGPTDLVALDR
;
A
#
# COMPACT_ATOMS: atom_id res chain seq x y z
N MET A 1 -21.22 7.59 -10.43
CA MET A 1 -20.02 8.07 -9.70
C MET A 1 -20.23 8.03 -8.19
N PHE A 2 -21.31 8.60 -7.66
CA PHE A 2 -21.63 8.66 -6.23
C PHE A 2 -21.58 7.31 -5.47
N SER A 3 -22.12 6.23 -6.05
CA SER A 3 -22.15 4.92 -5.38
C SER A 3 -20.75 4.33 -5.13
N GLN A 4 -19.78 4.59 -6.02
CA GLN A 4 -18.40 4.13 -5.84
C GLN A 4 -17.64 4.97 -4.83
N ASP A 5 -17.91 6.28 -4.79
CA ASP A 5 -17.32 7.19 -3.81
C ASP A 5 -17.80 6.87 -2.39
N LEU A 6 -19.10 6.59 -2.25
CA LEU A 6 -19.67 6.14 -0.98
C LEU A 6 -19.03 4.83 -0.52
N LEU A 7 -18.95 3.84 -1.41
CA LEU A 7 -18.36 2.54 -1.11
C LEU A 7 -16.88 2.66 -0.70
N TYR A 8 -16.14 3.56 -1.34
CA TYR A 8 -14.75 3.85 -1.00
C TYR A 8 -14.59 4.56 0.37
N ILE A 9 -15.45 5.54 0.68
CA ILE A 9 -15.45 6.22 1.99
C ILE A 9 -15.80 5.23 3.11
N VAL A 10 -16.81 4.38 2.90
CA VAL A 10 -17.21 3.33 3.84
C VAL A 10 -16.06 2.34 4.06
N PHE A 11 -15.39 1.92 2.99
CA PHE A 11 -14.20 1.06 3.10
C PHE A 11 -13.08 1.70 3.93
N LEU A 12 -12.78 2.98 3.71
CA LEU A 12 -11.76 3.70 4.48
C LEU A 12 -12.15 3.85 5.96
N GLY A 13 -13.39 4.22 6.24
CA GLY A 13 -13.89 4.36 7.62
C GLY A 13 -13.85 3.02 8.38
N THR A 14 -14.35 1.96 7.77
CA THR A 14 -14.32 0.60 8.35
C THR A 14 -12.89 0.10 8.54
N SER A 15 -11.96 0.42 7.63
CA SER A 15 -10.54 0.07 7.76
C SER A 15 -9.84 0.73 8.96
N ILE A 16 -10.18 1.98 9.29
CA ILE A 16 -9.64 2.67 10.48
C ILE A 16 -10.13 1.97 11.75
N ILE A 17 -11.44 1.68 11.82
CA ILE A 17 -12.03 0.99 12.97
C ILE A 17 -11.41 -0.40 13.14
N ALA A 18 -11.28 -1.14 12.04
CA ALA A 18 -10.64 -2.45 12.03
C ALA A 18 -9.18 -2.38 12.49
N GLY A 19 -8.43 -1.35 12.08
CA GLY A 19 -7.05 -1.16 12.53
C GLY A 19 -6.91 -0.93 14.04
N CYS A 20 -7.83 -0.20 14.65
CA CYS A 20 -7.89 -0.06 16.12
C CYS A 20 -8.11 -1.40 16.83
N ILE A 21 -8.94 -2.29 16.26
CA ILE A 21 -9.20 -3.63 16.81
C ILE A 21 -7.99 -4.54 16.62
N VAL A 22 -7.47 -4.61 15.39
CA VAL A 22 -6.34 -5.46 14.98
C VAL A 22 -5.03 -5.08 15.69
N ARG A 23 -4.89 -3.83 16.13
CA ARG A 23 -3.74 -3.34 16.92
C ARG A 23 -3.50 -4.16 18.19
N SER A 24 -4.55 -4.70 18.81
CA SER A 24 -4.44 -5.48 20.05
C SER A 24 -3.81 -6.87 19.84
N SER A 25 -3.96 -7.43 18.64
CA SER A 25 -3.44 -8.75 18.26
C SER A 25 -1.94 -8.69 17.92
N ARG A 26 -1.25 -9.85 18.00
CA ARG A 26 0.16 -9.99 17.61
C ARG A 26 0.41 -11.28 16.84
N GLY A 27 1.50 -11.30 16.07
CA GLY A 27 1.94 -12.49 15.32
C GLY A 27 0.91 -12.94 14.29
N ASP A 28 0.71 -14.26 14.21
CA ASP A 28 -0.15 -14.86 13.18
C ASP A 28 -1.62 -14.47 13.33
N ALA A 29 -2.13 -14.28 14.55
CA ALA A 29 -3.51 -13.82 14.75
C ALA A 29 -3.77 -12.46 14.10
N LYS A 30 -2.79 -11.53 14.21
CA LYS A 30 -2.85 -10.23 13.53
C LYS A 30 -2.80 -10.39 12.01
N ARG A 31 -1.93 -11.29 11.52
CA ARG A 31 -1.77 -11.59 10.09
C ARG A 31 -3.06 -12.15 9.49
N PHE A 32 -3.67 -13.14 10.13
CA PHE A 32 -4.94 -13.74 9.69
C PHE A 32 -6.07 -12.72 9.72
N ALA A 33 -6.15 -11.88 10.76
CA ALA A 33 -7.16 -10.82 10.80
C ALA A 33 -6.99 -9.84 9.62
N CYS A 34 -5.76 -9.41 9.33
CA CYS A 34 -5.46 -8.53 8.19
C CYS A 34 -5.84 -9.17 6.84
N LEU A 35 -5.56 -10.47 6.67
CA LEU A 35 -5.88 -11.22 5.46
C LEU A 35 -7.39 -11.37 5.29
N ILE A 36 -8.12 -11.80 6.32
CA ILE A 36 -9.58 -12.02 6.25
C ILE A 36 -10.29 -10.71 5.92
N LEU A 37 -9.92 -9.62 6.61
CA LEU A 37 -10.50 -8.30 6.38
C LEU A 37 -10.19 -7.77 4.97
N GLY A 38 -8.97 -8.01 4.47
CA GLY A 38 -8.59 -7.56 3.13
C GLY A 38 -9.26 -8.38 2.04
N LEU A 39 -9.33 -9.70 2.20
CA LEU A 39 -10.00 -10.58 1.25
C LEU A 39 -11.51 -10.31 1.19
N SER A 40 -12.16 -10.15 2.35
CA SER A 40 -13.58 -9.78 2.40
C SER A 40 -13.83 -8.43 1.72
N SER A 41 -12.97 -7.45 1.99
CA SER A 41 -13.07 -6.13 1.37
C SER A 41 -12.84 -6.19 -0.15
N ALA A 42 -11.85 -6.94 -0.62
CA ALA A 42 -11.57 -7.11 -2.05
C ALA A 42 -12.75 -7.75 -2.79
N ILE A 43 -13.38 -8.78 -2.21
CA ILE A 43 -14.56 -9.44 -2.79
C ILE A 43 -15.75 -8.48 -2.85
N ILE A 44 -16.00 -7.71 -1.78
CA ILE A 44 -17.12 -6.75 -1.73
C ILE A 44 -16.92 -5.61 -2.75
N ILE A 45 -15.70 -5.10 -2.89
CA ILE A 45 -15.40 -3.93 -3.72
C ILE A 45 -15.30 -4.30 -5.20
N CYS A 46 -14.58 -5.38 -5.53
CA CYS A 46 -14.31 -5.78 -6.91
C CYS A 46 -15.32 -6.78 -7.48
N GLY A 47 -16.11 -7.43 -6.63
CA GLY A 47 -17.05 -8.47 -7.07
C GLY A 47 -16.34 -9.60 -7.80
N PHE A 48 -16.83 -9.94 -9.00
CA PHE A 48 -16.26 -11.02 -9.82
C PHE A 48 -14.87 -10.68 -10.38
N GLU A 49 -14.52 -9.40 -10.53
CA GLU A 49 -13.22 -9.00 -11.10
C GLU A 49 -12.03 -9.30 -10.16
N VAL A 50 -12.29 -9.71 -8.91
CA VAL A 50 -11.25 -10.11 -7.94
C VAL A 50 -10.39 -11.27 -8.45
N TRP A 51 -10.90 -12.10 -9.39
CA TRP A 51 -10.15 -13.18 -10.01
C TRP A 51 -8.83 -12.70 -10.64
N HIS A 52 -8.78 -11.48 -11.18
CA HIS A 52 -7.55 -10.90 -11.71
C HIS A 52 -6.46 -10.70 -10.64
N ALA A 53 -6.86 -10.36 -9.42
CA ALA A 53 -5.94 -10.24 -8.29
C ALA A 53 -5.35 -11.60 -7.89
N PHE A 54 -6.18 -12.66 -7.90
CA PHE A 54 -5.71 -14.02 -7.62
C PHE A 54 -4.74 -14.53 -8.69
N ILE A 55 -4.97 -14.23 -9.97
CA ILE A 55 -4.06 -14.59 -11.06
C ILE A 55 -2.69 -13.92 -10.87
N LEU A 56 -2.68 -12.62 -10.55
CA LEU A 56 -1.45 -11.87 -10.32
C LEU A 56 -0.62 -12.47 -9.17
N VAL A 57 -1.25 -12.72 -8.02
CA VAL A 57 -0.59 -13.30 -6.83
C VAL A 57 -0.20 -14.76 -7.08
N GLY A 58 -1.03 -15.54 -7.77
CA GLY A 58 -0.75 -16.91 -8.16
C GLY A 58 0.49 -17.01 -9.05
N GLY A 59 0.63 -16.10 -10.02
CA GLY A 59 1.84 -16.00 -10.85
C GLY A 59 3.10 -15.76 -10.02
N PHE A 60 3.05 -14.86 -9.02
CA PHE A 60 4.17 -14.67 -8.09
C PHE A 60 4.54 -15.96 -7.35
N VAL A 61 3.55 -16.70 -6.82
CA VAL A 61 3.80 -17.96 -6.08
C VAL A 61 4.50 -19.00 -6.98
N ILE A 62 4.12 -19.07 -8.25
CA ILE A 62 4.75 -19.93 -9.25
C ILE A 62 6.20 -19.48 -9.49
N PHE A 63 6.44 -18.19 -9.76
CA PHE A 63 7.80 -17.68 -9.98
C PHE A 63 8.70 -17.84 -8.76
N ASN A 64 8.18 -17.62 -7.55
CA ASN A 64 8.93 -17.82 -6.31
C ASN A 64 9.35 -19.29 -6.11
N SER A 65 8.61 -20.24 -6.69
CA SER A 65 8.93 -21.67 -6.60
C SER A 65 9.86 -22.15 -7.71
N LEU A 66 9.84 -21.51 -8.89
CA LEU A 66 10.57 -21.95 -10.08
C LEU A 66 11.87 -21.16 -10.35
N VAL A 67 11.94 -19.90 -9.94
CA VAL A 67 13.01 -18.98 -10.30
C VAL A 67 13.95 -18.75 -9.11
N ALA A 68 15.26 -18.81 -9.36
CA ALA A 68 16.25 -18.48 -8.34
C ALA A 68 16.12 -17.01 -7.89
N PHE A 69 16.35 -16.73 -6.61
CA PHE A 69 16.29 -15.37 -6.03
C PHE A 69 17.20 -14.34 -6.73
N ARG A 70 18.20 -14.79 -7.51
CA ARG A 70 18.99 -13.92 -8.38
C ARG A 70 18.17 -13.20 -9.46
N PHE A 71 17.15 -13.85 -10.03
CA PHE A 71 16.39 -13.34 -11.18
C PHE A 71 14.89 -13.14 -10.89
N ILE A 72 14.44 -13.44 -9.67
CA ILE A 72 13.03 -13.35 -9.27
C ILE A 72 12.46 -11.94 -9.46
N HIS A 73 13.22 -10.89 -9.12
CA HIS A 73 12.78 -9.51 -9.23
C HIS A 73 12.44 -9.14 -10.69
N PHE A 74 13.25 -9.57 -11.65
CA PHE A 74 13.00 -9.33 -13.07
C PHE A 74 11.80 -10.13 -13.59
N ALA A 75 11.70 -11.42 -13.24
CA ALA A 75 10.60 -12.27 -13.68
C ALA A 75 9.23 -11.76 -13.18
N VAL A 76 9.15 -11.41 -11.89
CA VAL A 76 7.92 -10.90 -11.27
C VAL A 76 7.61 -9.48 -11.75
N PHE A 77 8.63 -8.64 -11.93
CA PHE A 77 8.44 -7.31 -12.54
C PHE A 77 7.78 -7.43 -13.91
N LEU A 78 8.33 -8.28 -14.79
CA LEU A 78 7.81 -8.46 -16.14
C LEU A 78 6.38 -9.04 -16.10
N TRP A 79 6.11 -10.02 -15.24
CA TRP A 79 4.76 -10.57 -15.05
C TRP A 79 3.76 -9.51 -14.58
N GLY A 80 4.08 -8.83 -13.48
CA GLY A 80 3.17 -7.88 -12.84
C GLY A 80 2.84 -6.68 -13.73
N PHE A 81 3.85 -6.07 -14.35
CA PHE A 81 3.61 -4.94 -15.24
C PHE A 81 2.97 -5.34 -16.57
N SER A 82 3.34 -6.49 -17.15
CA SER A 82 2.66 -6.99 -18.36
C SER A 82 1.18 -7.26 -18.11
N TYR A 83 0.86 -7.87 -16.97
CA TYR A 83 -0.52 -8.15 -16.58
C TYR A 83 -1.29 -6.86 -16.28
N LEU A 84 -0.66 -5.86 -15.65
CA LEU A 84 -1.24 -4.53 -15.44
C LEU A 84 -1.53 -3.80 -16.77
N ILE A 85 -0.62 -3.87 -17.75
CA ILE A 85 -0.81 -3.32 -19.10
C ILE A 85 -1.98 -4.01 -19.79
N PHE A 86 -2.05 -5.33 -19.72
CA PHE A 86 -3.18 -6.09 -20.25
C PHE A 86 -4.49 -5.63 -19.59
N PHE A 87 -4.52 -5.49 -18.27
CA PHE A 87 -5.71 -5.08 -17.53
C PHE A 87 -6.18 -3.66 -17.92
N HIS A 88 -5.27 -2.73 -18.20
CA HIS A 88 -5.60 -1.38 -18.68
C HIS A 88 -6.02 -1.33 -20.15
N THR A 89 -5.48 -2.22 -20.98
CA THR A 89 -5.76 -2.26 -22.43
C THR A 89 -6.84 -3.26 -22.82
N ALA A 90 -7.40 -4.02 -21.87
CA ALA A 90 -8.40 -5.06 -22.10
C ALA A 90 -9.61 -4.59 -22.93
N HIS A 91 -10.03 -3.33 -22.78
CA HIS A 91 -11.13 -2.76 -23.55
C HIS A 91 -10.83 -2.69 -25.06
N PHE A 92 -9.58 -2.49 -25.47
CA PHE A 92 -9.19 -2.53 -26.89
C PHE A 92 -9.33 -3.94 -27.49
N TYR A 93 -9.31 -4.98 -26.67
CA TYR A 93 -9.48 -6.37 -27.06
C TYR A 93 -10.95 -6.85 -26.96
N GLY A 94 -11.89 -5.95 -26.65
CA GLY A 94 -13.33 -6.26 -26.58
C GLY A 94 -13.82 -6.76 -25.22
N PHE A 95 -13.00 -6.73 -24.17
CA PHE A 95 -13.44 -7.03 -22.80
C PHE A 95 -14.15 -5.82 -22.16
N SER A 96 -15.04 -6.09 -21.20
CA SER A 96 -15.67 -5.03 -20.41
C SER A 96 -14.63 -4.21 -19.65
N LYS A 97 -14.76 -2.88 -19.67
CA LYS A 97 -13.85 -1.99 -18.95
C LYS A 97 -13.94 -2.27 -17.43
N PRO A 98 -12.83 -2.62 -16.77
CA PRO A 98 -12.86 -2.94 -15.35
C PRO A 98 -13.25 -1.73 -14.50
N SER A 99 -13.88 -1.98 -13.36
CA SER A 99 -14.27 -0.93 -12.42
C SER A 99 -13.05 -0.10 -11.98
N PRO A 100 -13.18 1.24 -11.82
CA PRO A 100 -12.08 2.09 -11.34
C PRO A 100 -11.45 1.61 -10.03
N LEU A 101 -12.27 1.08 -9.11
CA LEU A 101 -11.79 0.55 -7.83
C LEU A 101 -10.96 -0.74 -8.01
N THR A 102 -11.35 -1.60 -8.95
CA THR A 102 -10.56 -2.80 -9.30
C THR A 102 -9.24 -2.42 -9.93
N GLN A 103 -9.21 -1.40 -10.80
CA GLN A 103 -7.96 -0.89 -11.37
C GLN A 103 -7.00 -0.36 -10.30
N MET A 104 -7.52 0.37 -9.29
CA MET A 104 -6.72 0.83 -8.15
C MET A 104 -6.18 -0.35 -7.34
N LEU A 105 -7.04 -1.32 -6.97
CA LEU A 105 -6.62 -2.52 -6.25
C LEU A 105 -5.50 -3.24 -6.99
N HIS A 106 -5.64 -3.40 -8.30
CA HIS A 106 -4.68 -4.11 -9.12
C HIS A 106 -3.33 -3.39 -9.19
N LEU A 107 -3.34 -2.06 -9.31
CA LEU A 107 -2.13 -1.23 -9.28
C LEU A 107 -1.36 -1.41 -7.96
N PHE A 108 -2.02 -1.26 -6.81
CA PHE A 108 -1.38 -1.41 -5.50
C PHE A 108 -0.88 -2.83 -5.27
N LEU A 109 -1.65 -3.84 -5.69
CA LEU A 109 -1.26 -5.24 -5.59
C LEU A 109 -0.01 -5.54 -6.42
N THR A 110 0.07 -5.04 -7.65
CA THR A 110 1.26 -5.18 -8.50
C THR A 110 2.49 -4.55 -7.85
N LEU A 111 2.36 -3.33 -7.30
CA LEU A 111 3.47 -2.68 -6.60
C LEU A 111 3.93 -3.49 -5.38
N LYS A 112 3.00 -4.01 -4.58
CA LYS A 112 3.31 -4.86 -3.41
C LYS A 112 4.08 -6.12 -3.83
N ILE A 113 3.59 -6.83 -4.84
CA ILE A 113 4.17 -8.11 -5.31
C ILE A 113 5.57 -7.89 -5.92
N VAL A 114 5.71 -6.89 -6.78
CA VAL A 114 7.01 -6.55 -7.38
C VAL A 114 7.99 -6.09 -6.30
N GLY A 115 7.53 -5.25 -5.36
CA GLY A 115 8.34 -4.78 -4.24
C GLY A 115 8.92 -5.91 -3.38
N VAL A 116 8.09 -6.91 -3.02
CA VAL A 116 8.55 -8.09 -2.28
C VAL A 116 9.64 -8.84 -3.06
N SER A 117 9.50 -8.98 -4.37
CA SER A 117 10.50 -9.66 -5.19
C SER A 117 11.86 -8.95 -5.20
N PHE A 118 11.86 -7.62 -5.18
CA PHE A 118 13.10 -6.83 -5.02
C PHE A 118 13.69 -7.02 -3.62
N GLU A 119 12.89 -6.97 -2.57
CA GLU A 119 13.38 -7.20 -1.20
C GLU A 119 13.96 -8.61 -1.01
N LEU A 120 13.37 -9.62 -1.67
CA LEU A 120 13.89 -11.00 -1.67
C LEU A 120 15.24 -11.09 -2.37
N HIS A 121 15.37 -10.41 -3.51
CA HIS A 121 16.64 -10.34 -4.23
C HIS A 121 17.73 -9.64 -3.41
N ASP A 122 17.40 -8.51 -2.78
CA ASP A 122 18.32 -7.75 -1.94
C ASP A 122 18.78 -8.57 -0.74
N THR A 123 17.87 -9.31 -0.11
CA THR A 123 18.21 -10.22 0.99
C THR A 123 19.19 -11.31 0.53
N TRP A 124 18.93 -11.93 -0.61
CA TRP A 124 19.83 -12.92 -1.21
C TRP A 124 21.22 -12.33 -1.52
N ALA A 125 21.28 -11.11 -2.06
CA ALA A 125 22.53 -10.43 -2.36
C ALA A 125 23.36 -10.14 -1.09
N ILE A 126 22.70 -9.71 -0.01
CA ILE A 126 23.35 -9.48 1.29
C ILE A 126 23.89 -10.80 1.87
N ILE A 127 23.12 -11.88 1.82
CA ILE A 127 23.56 -13.21 2.32
C ILE A 127 24.82 -13.67 1.58
N ASN A 128 24.86 -13.53 0.25
CA ASN A 128 26.03 -13.92 -0.53
C ASN A 128 27.24 -13.05 -0.24
N LYS A 129 27.04 -11.75 -0.03
CA LYS A 129 28.11 -10.84 0.39
C LYS A 129 28.70 -11.25 1.74
N ILE A 130 27.85 -11.58 2.73
CA ILE A 130 28.30 -12.09 4.03
C ILE A 130 29.08 -13.39 3.87
N LYS A 131 28.57 -14.33 3.07
CA LYS A 131 29.26 -15.61 2.80
C LYS A 131 30.63 -15.39 2.16
N SER A 132 30.75 -14.46 1.23
CA SER A 132 32.03 -14.09 0.60
C SER A 132 32.98 -13.41 1.58
N ASN A 133 32.50 -12.49 2.41
CA ASN A 133 33.32 -11.80 3.42
C ASN A 133 33.86 -12.79 4.46
N ASN A 134 33.02 -13.73 4.91
CA ASN A 134 33.43 -14.78 5.83
C ASN A 134 34.51 -15.69 5.24
N ALA A 135 34.41 -16.04 3.95
CA ALA A 135 35.47 -16.79 3.26
C ALA A 135 36.81 -16.02 3.19
N ASN A 136 36.75 -14.69 3.15
CA ASN A 136 37.91 -13.80 3.12
C ASN A 136 38.34 -13.31 4.52
N ASN A 137 37.75 -13.81 5.62
CA ASN A 137 37.97 -13.36 6.99
C ASN A 137 37.77 -11.84 7.22
N ILE A 138 36.87 -11.22 6.46
CA ILE A 138 36.52 -9.80 6.61
C ILE A 138 35.35 -9.67 7.59
N SER A 139 35.59 -9.03 8.74
CA SER A 139 34.54 -8.74 9.71
C SER A 139 33.65 -7.59 9.25
N ASP A 140 32.43 -7.90 8.80
CA ASP A 140 31.43 -6.90 8.41
C ASP A 140 30.18 -6.98 9.29
N ASN A 141 30.24 -6.34 10.45
CA ASN A 141 29.09 -6.27 11.37
C ASN A 141 27.90 -5.50 10.76
N SER A 142 28.17 -4.55 9.86
CA SER A 142 27.13 -3.73 9.22
C SER A 142 26.21 -4.56 8.33
N SER A 143 26.77 -5.47 7.53
CA SER A 143 25.98 -6.37 6.67
C SER A 143 25.15 -7.36 7.50
N ASN A 144 25.67 -7.84 8.64
CA ASN A 144 24.92 -8.70 9.56
C ASN A 144 23.73 -7.97 10.20
N LEU A 145 23.93 -6.72 10.66
CA LEU A 145 22.84 -5.88 11.17
C LEU A 145 21.79 -5.59 10.09
N ARG A 146 22.22 -5.28 8.86
CA ARG A 146 21.32 -5.09 7.72
C ARG A 146 20.51 -6.35 7.44
N LEU A 147 21.11 -7.53 7.46
CA LEU A 147 20.38 -8.78 7.29
C LEU A 147 19.35 -9.01 8.40
N LYS A 148 19.70 -8.71 9.66
CA LYS A 148 18.80 -8.86 10.81
C LYS A 148 17.56 -7.95 10.74
N TYR A 149 17.77 -6.67 10.43
CA TYR A 149 16.71 -5.65 10.50
C TYR A 149 16.04 -5.32 9.17
N LYS A 150 16.68 -5.59 8.03
CA LYS A 150 16.11 -5.34 6.69
C LYS A 150 15.93 -6.61 5.86
N GLY A 151 16.62 -7.70 6.20
CA GLY A 151 16.45 -8.97 5.49
C GLY A 151 15.05 -9.54 5.68
N ILE A 152 14.56 -10.20 4.64
CA ILE A 152 13.26 -10.87 4.63
C ILE A 152 13.40 -12.36 4.31
N MET A 153 12.72 -13.19 5.09
CA MET A 153 12.59 -14.63 4.86
C MET A 153 11.10 -14.92 4.79
N THR A 154 10.58 -15.08 3.58
CA THR A 154 9.13 -15.18 3.35
C THR A 154 8.77 -16.52 2.77
N THR A 155 7.74 -17.14 3.32
CA THR A 155 7.04 -18.22 2.62
C THR A 155 6.03 -17.63 1.63
N SER A 156 5.61 -18.41 0.63
CA SER A 156 4.55 -17.99 -0.30
C SER A 156 3.27 -17.58 0.44
N TYR A 157 2.95 -18.27 1.55
CA TYR A 157 1.84 -17.92 2.43
C TYR A 157 1.94 -16.51 3.02
N ASP A 158 3.12 -16.12 3.49
CA ASP A 158 3.31 -14.79 4.08
C ASP A 158 3.11 -13.68 3.03
N VAL A 159 3.53 -13.94 1.78
CA VAL A 159 3.35 -12.98 0.68
C VAL A 159 1.88 -12.87 0.30
N VAL A 160 1.12 -13.97 0.28
CA VAL A 160 -0.34 -13.91 0.07
C VAL A 160 -1.01 -13.09 1.17
N CYS A 161 -0.61 -13.26 2.43
CA CYS A 161 -1.14 -12.48 3.56
C CYS A 161 -0.84 -10.98 3.42
N TYR A 162 0.37 -10.64 2.97
CA TYR A 162 0.79 -9.27 2.72
C TYR A 162 0.04 -8.64 1.52
N ALA A 163 -0.09 -9.40 0.44
CA ALA A 163 -0.72 -8.98 -0.81
C ALA A 163 -2.21 -8.64 -0.60
N PHE A 164 -2.95 -9.53 0.08
CA PHE A 164 -4.36 -9.35 0.41
C PHE A 164 -4.60 -8.71 1.79
N CYS A 165 -3.61 -8.02 2.34
CA CYS A 165 -3.81 -7.21 3.54
C CYS A 165 -4.71 -6.00 3.21
N TYR A 166 -5.72 -5.73 4.03
CA TYR A 166 -6.63 -4.58 3.84
C TYR A 166 -5.91 -3.22 3.88
N ILE A 167 -4.77 -3.15 4.59
CA ILE A 167 -3.97 -1.92 4.72
C ILE A 167 -3.36 -1.59 3.37
N GLY A 168 -3.55 -0.36 2.90
CA GLY A 168 -3.01 0.09 1.61
C GLY A 168 -3.56 -0.70 0.41
N MET A 169 -4.77 -1.25 0.50
CA MET A 169 -5.36 -2.04 -0.58
C MET A 169 -5.81 -1.19 -1.77
N LEU A 170 -6.44 -0.04 -1.51
CA LEU A 170 -6.93 0.88 -2.55
C LEU A 170 -6.24 2.25 -2.53
N THR A 171 -5.75 2.66 -1.36
CA THR A 171 -5.08 3.95 -1.15
C THR A 171 -4.26 3.89 0.12
N GLY A 172 -3.32 4.82 0.23
CA GLY A 172 -2.41 4.95 1.33
C GLY A 172 -0.95 4.94 0.88
N PRO A 173 -0.02 5.19 1.80
CA PRO A 173 1.38 5.13 1.50
C PRO A 173 1.76 3.70 1.10
N TYR A 174 2.56 3.56 0.05
CA TYR A 174 3.24 2.30 -0.24
C TYR A 174 4.15 1.94 0.94
N TYR A 175 4.12 0.67 1.32
CA TYR A 175 4.97 0.13 2.38
C TYR A 175 5.57 -1.19 1.90
N THR A 176 6.72 -1.54 2.46
CA THR A 176 7.45 -2.75 2.09
C THR A 176 6.96 -3.97 2.86
N TYR A 177 7.30 -5.18 2.39
CA TYR A 177 7.01 -6.41 3.14
C TYR A 177 7.72 -6.40 4.49
N ARG A 178 8.96 -5.87 4.56
CA ARG A 178 9.66 -5.75 5.83
C ARG A 178 8.86 -4.93 6.86
N THR A 179 8.28 -3.81 6.43
CA THR A 179 7.45 -2.94 7.28
C THR A 179 6.20 -3.68 7.79
N PHE A 180 5.62 -4.53 6.94
CA PHE A 180 4.49 -5.38 7.31
C PHE A 180 4.88 -6.43 8.35
N ASP A 181 6.00 -7.14 8.15
CA ASP A 181 6.47 -8.15 9.10
C ASP A 181 6.84 -7.53 10.45
N ASP A 182 7.49 -6.36 10.45
CA ASP A 182 7.78 -5.57 11.65
C ASP A 182 6.50 -5.20 12.41
N MET A 183 5.42 -4.82 11.72
CA MET A 183 4.12 -4.53 12.33
C MET A 183 3.47 -5.76 12.99
N LEU A 184 3.71 -6.96 12.46
CA LEU A 184 3.16 -8.22 12.98
C LEU A 184 3.92 -8.71 14.21
N ARG A 185 5.25 -8.71 14.14
CA ARG A 185 6.14 -9.24 15.19
C ARG A 185 6.43 -8.21 16.28
N GLY A 186 6.29 -6.92 15.95
CA GLY A 186 6.64 -5.82 16.83
C GLY A 186 8.15 -5.61 16.95
N TRP A 187 8.51 -4.64 17.78
CA TRP A 187 9.90 -4.27 18.08
C TRP A 187 10.44 -5.03 19.30
N PRO A 188 11.76 -5.07 19.51
CA PRO A 188 12.36 -5.65 20.72
C PRO A 188 11.67 -5.15 21.99
N THR A 189 11.67 -5.98 23.05
CA THR A 189 10.92 -5.75 24.30
C THR A 189 11.17 -4.39 24.98
N LYS A 190 12.32 -3.75 24.70
CA LYS A 190 12.66 -2.41 25.22
C LYS A 190 11.95 -1.26 24.50
N ALA A 191 11.31 -1.51 23.36
CA ALA A 191 10.66 -0.47 22.57
C ALA A 191 9.42 0.07 23.31
N PRO A 192 9.20 1.40 23.30
CA PRO A 192 8.05 2.00 23.95
C PRO A 192 6.74 1.50 23.33
N ARG A 193 5.68 1.45 24.15
CA ARG A 193 4.34 1.13 23.63
C ARG A 193 3.94 2.13 22.57
N LEU A 194 3.25 1.64 21.55
CA LEU A 194 2.77 2.47 20.46
C LEU A 194 1.80 3.53 21.00
N SER A 195 2.10 4.80 20.75
CA SER A 195 1.25 5.93 21.14
C SER A 195 0.14 6.16 20.10
N SER A 196 -1.08 6.42 20.55
CA SER A 196 -2.19 6.83 19.66
C SER A 196 -2.20 8.34 19.40
N GLY A 197 -1.34 9.12 20.05
CA GLY A 197 -1.29 10.57 19.91
C GLY A 197 -1.07 11.05 18.47
N PRO A 198 -0.04 10.58 17.75
CA PRO A 198 0.19 10.97 16.35
C PRO A 198 -0.99 10.62 15.43
N PHE A 199 -1.58 9.44 15.63
CA PHE A 199 -2.79 9.00 14.91
C PHE A 199 -3.96 9.97 15.12
N LEU A 200 -4.28 10.31 16.38
CA LEU A 200 -5.40 11.20 16.69
C LEU A 200 -5.19 12.61 16.13
N ARG A 201 -3.96 13.13 16.16
CA ARG A 201 -3.63 14.42 15.55
C ARG A 201 -3.84 14.39 14.03
N ARG A 202 -3.42 13.32 13.36
CA ARG A 202 -3.63 13.18 11.91
C ARG A 202 -5.10 13.02 11.53
N LEU A 203 -5.87 12.33 12.37
CA LEU A 203 -7.31 12.15 12.16
C LEU A 203 -8.09 13.48 12.23
N GLN A 204 -7.58 14.48 12.95
CA GLN A 204 -8.20 15.82 13.03
C GLN A 204 -8.15 16.59 11.70
N ASP A 205 -7.28 16.20 10.76
CA ASP A 205 -7.21 16.82 9.43
C ASP A 205 -8.34 16.31 8.50
N VAL A 206 -8.88 15.10 8.77
CA VAL A 206 -9.89 14.45 7.93
C VAL A 206 -11.18 15.26 7.79
N PRO A 207 -11.81 15.78 8.86
CA PRO A 207 -13.03 16.58 8.77
C PRO A 207 -12.86 17.82 7.88
N PHE A 208 -11.68 18.45 7.93
CA PHE A 208 -11.38 19.65 7.14
C PHE A 208 -11.42 19.35 5.63
N PHE A 209 -10.70 18.33 5.18
CA PHE A 209 -10.72 17.94 3.77
C PHE A 209 -12.08 17.37 3.33
N ALA A 210 -12.75 16.62 4.20
CA ALA A 210 -14.09 16.11 3.94
C ALA A 210 -15.10 17.26 3.72
N PHE A 211 -15.08 18.27 4.59
CA PHE A 211 -15.97 19.42 4.48
C PHE A 211 -15.73 20.19 3.18
N LEU A 212 -14.48 20.52 2.85
CA LEU A 212 -14.16 21.25 1.62
C LEU A 212 -14.54 20.45 0.36
N TYR A 213 -14.33 19.13 0.38
CA TYR A 213 -14.76 18.26 -0.71
C TYR A 213 -16.29 18.23 -0.86
N LEU A 214 -17.04 18.04 0.23
CA LEU A 214 -18.51 17.95 0.18
C LEU A 214 -19.14 19.26 -0.27
N VAL A 215 -18.68 20.40 0.27
CA VAL A 215 -19.15 21.73 -0.15
C VAL A 215 -18.80 21.97 -1.62
N GLY A 216 -17.55 21.69 -2.01
CA GLY A 216 -17.11 21.85 -3.39
C GLY A 216 -17.89 20.98 -4.37
N ALA A 217 -18.11 19.71 -4.04
CA ALA A 217 -18.85 18.75 -4.87
C ALA A 217 -20.36 19.04 -4.94
N TYR A 218 -20.91 19.77 -3.97
CA TYR A 218 -22.30 20.23 -4.02
C TYR A 218 -22.50 21.35 -5.05
N PHE A 219 -21.53 22.26 -5.17
CA PHE A 219 -21.63 23.42 -6.08
C PHE A 219 -21.04 23.18 -7.47
N ILE A 220 -20.04 22.30 -7.57
CA ILE A 220 -19.26 22.10 -8.80
C ILE A 220 -19.54 20.71 -9.35
N ASP A 221 -20.16 20.67 -10.51
CA ASP A 221 -20.43 19.43 -11.25
C ASP A 221 -19.41 19.24 -12.38
N PHE A 222 -18.88 18.02 -12.48
CA PHE A 222 -17.94 17.61 -13.52
C PHE A 222 -18.63 17.46 -14.87
N ASP A 223 -19.91 17.12 -14.89
CA ASP A 223 -20.64 16.86 -16.13
C ASP A 223 -20.79 18.12 -17.00
N VAL A 224 -20.72 19.30 -16.38
CA VAL A 224 -20.70 20.62 -17.06
C VAL A 224 -19.53 20.75 -18.05
N LEU A 225 -18.41 20.06 -17.83
CA LEU A 225 -17.27 20.09 -18.75
C LEU A 225 -17.53 19.37 -20.08
N HIS A 226 -18.51 18.46 -20.11
CA HIS A 226 -18.89 17.74 -21.33
C HIS A 226 -19.98 18.47 -22.11
N ASP A 227 -20.58 19.51 -21.51
CA ASP A 227 -21.62 20.29 -22.17
C ASP A 227 -20.99 21.16 -23.27
N PRO A 228 -21.42 21.05 -24.54
CA PRO A 228 -20.97 21.93 -25.61
C PRO A 228 -21.15 23.43 -25.27
N ALA A 229 -22.17 23.79 -24.49
CA ALA A 229 -22.41 25.18 -24.08
C ALA A 229 -21.25 25.75 -23.25
N PHE A 230 -20.61 24.93 -22.42
CA PHE A 230 -19.44 25.35 -21.61
C PHE A 230 -18.24 25.73 -22.49
N HIS A 231 -18.12 25.16 -23.69
CA HIS A 231 -17.04 25.49 -24.61
C HIS A 231 -17.21 26.86 -25.28
N GLU A 232 -18.45 27.37 -25.36
CA GLU A 232 -18.79 28.67 -25.93
C GLU A 232 -18.62 29.82 -24.92
N GLU A 233 -18.51 29.50 -23.64
CA GLU A 233 -18.31 30.49 -22.56
C GLU A 233 -16.96 31.21 -22.63
N ASN A 234 -16.92 32.38 -21.98
CA ASN A 234 -15.71 33.20 -21.87
C ASN A 234 -14.53 32.42 -21.28
N LEU A 235 -13.33 32.62 -21.84
CA LEU A 235 -12.12 31.93 -21.41
C LEU A 235 -11.85 32.05 -19.90
N LEU A 236 -12.08 33.24 -19.32
CA LEU A 236 -11.86 33.48 -17.90
C LEU A 236 -12.81 32.67 -17.00
N TYR A 237 -14.08 32.54 -17.42
CA TYR A 237 -15.04 31.68 -16.75
C TYR A 237 -14.62 30.22 -16.82
N ARG A 238 -14.23 29.75 -18.01
CA ARG A 238 -13.76 28.38 -18.21
C ARG A 238 -12.54 28.06 -17.36
N LEU A 239 -11.55 28.96 -17.29
CA LEU A 239 -10.35 28.80 -16.46
C LEU A 239 -10.69 28.78 -14.96
N ALA A 240 -11.57 29.68 -14.49
CA ALA A 240 -12.01 29.72 -13.11
C ALA A 240 -12.77 28.43 -12.71
N TYR A 241 -13.64 27.94 -13.60
CA TYR A 241 -14.40 26.72 -13.38
C TYR A 241 -13.50 25.47 -13.36
N ILE A 242 -12.54 25.38 -14.30
CA ILE A 242 -11.52 24.32 -14.30
C ILE A 242 -10.68 24.36 -13.01
N ALA A 243 -10.29 25.55 -12.55
CA ALA A 243 -9.56 25.71 -11.30
C ALA A 243 -10.40 25.24 -10.09
N ALA A 244 -11.70 25.54 -10.08
CA ALA A 244 -12.63 25.06 -9.05
C ALA A 244 -12.76 23.52 -9.07
N ILE A 245 -12.94 22.91 -10.24
CA ILE A 245 -12.95 21.44 -10.39
C ILE A 245 -11.65 20.81 -9.88
N PHE A 246 -10.51 21.38 -10.27
CA PHE A 246 -9.22 20.88 -9.82
C PHE A 246 -9.08 20.97 -8.30
N PHE A 247 -9.58 22.05 -7.68
CA PHE A 247 -9.63 22.18 -6.24
C PHE A 247 -10.49 21.08 -5.59
N VAL A 248 -11.72 20.85 -6.07
CA VAL A 248 -12.61 19.80 -5.54
C VAL A 248 -11.97 18.42 -5.66
N TYR A 249 -11.39 18.10 -6.82
CA TYR A 249 -10.71 16.83 -7.05
C TYR A 249 -9.50 16.66 -6.13
N ARG A 250 -8.72 17.73 -5.91
CA ARG A 250 -7.57 17.72 -5.00
C ARG A 250 -8.01 17.50 -3.55
N MET A 251 -9.11 18.11 -3.10
CA MET A 251 -9.65 17.89 -1.75
C MET A 251 -10.09 16.43 -1.56
N ARG A 252 -10.72 15.82 -2.58
CA ARG A 252 -11.06 14.39 -2.57
C ARG A 252 -9.82 13.50 -2.42
N LEU A 253 -8.75 13.78 -3.17
CA LEU A 253 -7.48 13.03 -3.06
C LEU A 253 -6.83 13.21 -1.68
N TYR A 254 -6.83 14.41 -1.12
CA TYR A 254 -6.28 14.68 0.21
C TYR A 254 -7.04 13.98 1.32
N PHE A 255 -8.37 14.02 1.26
CA PHE A 255 -9.20 13.22 2.16
C PHE A 255 -8.82 11.74 2.10
N ALA A 256 -8.74 11.18 0.89
CA ALA A 256 -8.40 9.77 0.69
C ALA A 256 -7.00 9.40 1.20
N TRP A 257 -5.99 10.24 0.95
CA TRP A 257 -4.62 10.00 1.42
C TRP A 257 -4.49 10.10 2.93
N VAL A 258 -5.07 11.13 3.56
CA VAL A 258 -5.03 11.27 5.01
C VAL A 258 -5.77 10.11 5.69
N MET A 259 -6.91 9.68 5.15
CA MET A 259 -7.61 8.48 5.62
C MET A 259 -6.74 7.22 5.49
N GLY A 260 -6.06 7.03 4.34
CA GLY A 260 -5.14 5.91 4.13
C GLY A 260 -3.96 5.91 5.11
N GLU A 261 -3.38 7.08 5.38
CA GLU A 261 -2.36 7.23 6.43
C GLU A 261 -2.91 6.88 7.82
N CYS A 262 -4.13 7.34 8.14
CA CYS A 262 -4.79 7.02 9.40
C CYS A 262 -5.02 5.51 9.56
N VAL A 263 -5.36 4.79 8.49
CA VAL A 263 -5.46 3.31 8.49
C VAL A 263 -4.11 2.71 8.89
N CYS A 264 -3.01 3.12 8.24
CA CYS A 264 -1.66 2.63 8.58
C CYS A 264 -1.28 2.94 10.04
N MET A 265 -1.54 4.16 10.50
CA MET A 265 -1.22 4.58 11.88
C MET A 265 -2.06 3.87 12.94
N SER A 266 -3.33 3.59 12.65
CA SER A 266 -4.26 2.95 13.60
C SER A 266 -3.76 1.57 14.07
N VAL A 267 -3.16 0.80 13.16
CA VAL A 267 -2.62 -0.54 13.39
C VAL A 267 -1.12 -0.55 13.78
N GLY A 268 -0.46 0.62 13.70
CA GLY A 268 0.95 0.79 14.02
C GLY A 268 1.92 0.42 12.91
N LEU A 269 1.46 0.40 11.66
CA LEU A 269 2.32 0.14 10.52
C LEU A 269 3.34 1.28 10.38
N GLY A 270 4.63 0.94 10.21
CA GLY A 270 5.71 1.92 10.05
C GLY A 270 6.04 2.71 11.32
N ALA A 271 5.54 2.30 12.48
CA ALA A 271 5.88 2.94 13.74
C ALA A 271 7.20 2.39 14.30
N TYR A 272 8.29 3.08 13.99
CA TYR A 272 9.65 2.74 14.44
C TYR A 272 10.06 3.56 15.68
N PRO A 273 10.91 3.03 16.57
CA PRO A 273 11.51 3.80 17.65
C PRO A 273 12.30 4.99 17.12
N ALA A 274 12.17 6.17 17.75
CA ALA A 274 12.90 7.37 17.31
C ALA A 274 14.43 7.19 17.34
N ILE A 275 14.95 6.29 18.20
CA ILE A 275 16.38 6.01 18.32
C ILE A 275 16.99 5.44 17.04
N SER A 276 16.19 4.74 16.22
CA SER A 276 16.67 4.14 14.96
C SER A 276 16.72 5.12 13.80
N ARG A 277 16.43 6.41 14.03
CA ARG A 277 16.39 7.49 13.03
C ARG A 277 15.67 7.07 11.75
N PRO A 278 14.39 6.66 11.85
CA PRO A 278 13.69 6.10 10.70
C PRO A 278 13.54 7.11 9.57
N VAL A 279 13.69 6.66 8.33
CA VAL A 279 13.51 7.46 7.12
C VAL A 279 12.30 6.93 6.35
N VAL A 280 11.56 7.85 5.72
CA VAL A 280 10.39 7.53 4.91
C VAL A 280 10.78 6.53 3.81
N GLY A 281 10.08 5.39 3.77
CA GLY A 281 10.32 4.32 2.79
C GLY A 281 11.47 3.36 3.11
N ASP A 282 12.44 3.75 3.94
CA ASP A 282 13.64 2.94 4.23
C ASP A 282 13.67 2.35 5.66
N GLY A 283 12.68 2.71 6.48
CA GLY A 283 12.54 2.21 7.84
C GLY A 283 13.72 2.65 8.73
N PRO A 284 14.19 1.81 9.67
CA PRO A 284 15.27 2.17 10.59
C PRO A 284 16.61 2.28 9.86
N THR A 285 17.32 3.40 10.05
CA THR A 285 18.63 3.65 9.41
C THR A 285 19.79 3.44 10.37
N ASP A 286 19.62 3.80 11.65
CA ASP A 286 20.61 3.55 12.69
C ASP A 286 20.38 2.17 13.34
N LEU A 287 20.89 1.14 12.67
CA LEU A 287 20.74 -0.25 13.09
C LEU A 287 21.58 -0.60 14.33
N VAL A 288 22.65 0.14 14.59
CA VAL A 288 23.50 -0.06 15.76
C VAL A 288 22.81 0.46 17.01
N ALA A 289 22.18 1.63 16.94
CA ALA A 289 21.39 2.17 18.04
C ALA A 289 20.15 1.31 18.33
N LEU A 290 19.55 0.71 17.29
CA LEU A 290 18.40 -0.18 17.44
C LEU A 290 18.75 -1.52 18.12
N ASP A 291 20.00 -1.99 17.99
CA ASP A 291 20.45 -3.26 18.55
C ASP A 291 20.84 -3.21 20.04
N ARG A 292 21.09 -2.01 20.57
CA ARG A 292 21.50 -1.76 21.97
C ARG A 292 20.30 -1.73 22.93
#